data_AF-A0A2D6SVP1-F1
#
_entry.id   AF-A0A2D6SVP1-F1
#
_cell.length_a   1.000
_cell.length_b   1.000
_cell.length_c   1.000
_cell.angle_alpha   90.00
_cell.angle_beta   90.00
_cell.angle_gamma   90.00
#
_symmetry.space_group_name_H-M   'P 1'
#
loop_
_entity.id
_entity.type
_entity.pdbx_description
1 polymer ?
#
loop_
_entity_poly.entity_id
_entity_poly.type
_entity_poly.pdbx_seq_one_letter_code
_entity_poly.pdbx_strand_id
1 'polypeptide(L)'
;MASGPLPSAADSVESDVECQKCGEIMRSELVRCWKCGAFTRDEIAASYQQMRAVKSPVIYSDLPEGASPEVSGDPGMPAIDARAGDDDFELAPGSGAIPKHVEGGEAVSLTSPAPPVEDPAAEPPTSVEATDEPSDEEGGPQEQSHSEATGGDVLLDIAIKEEAETAKRNRLRSKQRRLAPRLAPGAFIVFCPNGHRIEVHDRHRGLAGRCPKCKSAFHVPAANWETAEASETGEAGAAADGKGTPAVGSGKFGPWMMDVRLHTVDPAKLKLKAESLANLFAPADLGASPEGLLVAEFGSKGGLFGSGDKKKLASAREALHAHLEAGKPVGDVPAGSSQFIEKDALSQLQVVQPAYAVHESMFAGIDVFGVGRIAIRLPAGDEAGGLRFLSFALSDYREFAQVLAEIGDAGDLTQYGMIPLEDVVTELECHYSERKLSSLEHFDYYQADPAFELELLGRKCQACGIVVSEDSRKKERIGGKTGKGIVKSKCPKCGAAFGSISLYGLVDEPASAEKPAEADSAVAK
;
A
#
# COMPACT_ATOMS: atom_id res chain seq x y z
N MET A 1 -59.72 31.13 20.15
CA MET A 1 -58.41 30.51 19.93
C MET A 1 -58.29 29.35 20.90
N ALA A 2 -58.18 28.13 20.42
CA ALA A 2 -58.10 26.92 21.24
C ALA A 2 -57.08 25.97 20.59
N SER A 3 -56.20 25.40 21.41
CA SER A 3 -55.09 24.56 20.96
C SER A 3 -55.59 23.21 20.46
N GLY A 4 -55.32 22.88 19.19
CA GLY A 4 -55.47 21.52 18.68
C GLY A 4 -54.24 20.67 19.06
N PRO A 5 -54.41 19.40 19.47
CA PRO A 5 -53.29 18.57 19.91
C PRO A 5 -52.41 18.11 18.74
N LEU A 6 -51.11 17.99 19.02
CA LEU A 6 -50.15 17.30 18.15
C LEU A 6 -50.51 15.81 18.06
N PRO A 7 -50.37 15.16 16.88
CA PRO A 7 -50.55 13.72 16.77
C PRO A 7 -49.47 12.98 17.58
N SER A 8 -49.91 12.04 18.41
CA SER A 8 -49.06 11.19 19.23
C SER A 8 -48.28 10.19 18.38
N ALA A 9 -47.02 9.94 18.76
CA ALA A 9 -46.23 8.85 18.19
C ALA A 9 -46.80 7.48 18.64
N ALA A 10 -47.46 6.80 17.71
CA ALA A 10 -47.82 5.38 17.79
C ALA A 10 -47.88 4.81 16.36
N ASP A 11 -47.55 3.53 16.21
CA ASP A 11 -47.69 2.72 14.99
C ASP A 11 -46.90 3.13 13.75
N SER A 12 -45.58 3.29 13.90
CA SER A 12 -44.65 2.97 12.81
C SER A 12 -44.58 1.45 12.63
N VAL A 13 -45.54 0.89 11.89
CA VAL A 13 -45.53 -0.53 11.51
C VAL A 13 -44.28 -0.78 10.63
N GLU A 14 -43.29 -1.47 11.18
CA GLU A 14 -42.15 -2.00 10.43
C GLU A 14 -42.66 -3.05 9.44
N SER A 15 -43.08 -2.58 8.26
CA SER A 15 -43.53 -3.44 7.17
C SER A 15 -42.33 -4.07 6.49
N ASP A 16 -41.97 -5.26 6.94
CA ASP A 16 -41.05 -6.12 6.21
C ASP A 16 -41.70 -6.63 4.91
N VAL A 17 -40.87 -6.79 3.87
CA VAL A 17 -41.24 -7.14 2.50
C VAL A 17 -40.41 -8.34 2.05
N GLU A 18 -41.07 -9.36 1.54
CA GLU A 18 -40.43 -10.56 0.98
C GLU A 18 -39.83 -10.29 -0.41
N CYS A 19 -38.60 -10.75 -0.63
CA CYS A 19 -37.98 -10.67 -1.95
C CYS A 19 -38.63 -11.67 -2.93
N GLN A 20 -39.33 -11.16 -3.95
CA GLN A 20 -39.96 -11.97 -5.00
C GLN A 20 -39.05 -12.99 -5.72
N LYS A 21 -37.71 -12.82 -5.66
CA LYS A 21 -36.74 -13.71 -6.32
C LYS A 21 -36.20 -14.83 -5.42
N CYS A 22 -36.08 -14.62 -4.12
CA CYS A 22 -35.44 -15.58 -3.20
C CYS A 22 -36.17 -15.83 -1.87
N GLY A 23 -37.31 -15.19 -1.63
CA GLY A 23 -38.13 -15.36 -0.42
C GLY A 23 -37.55 -14.73 0.86
N GLU A 24 -36.42 -14.01 0.78
CA GLU A 24 -35.79 -13.38 1.94
C GLU A 24 -36.61 -12.16 2.42
N ILE A 25 -36.95 -12.14 3.72
CA ILE A 25 -37.70 -11.05 4.38
C ILE A 25 -36.74 -9.87 4.66
N MET A 26 -37.15 -8.65 4.33
CA MET A 26 -36.31 -7.45 4.46
C MET A 26 -37.12 -6.19 4.72
N ARG A 27 -36.54 -5.22 5.43
CA ARG A 27 -37.16 -3.91 5.68
C ARG A 27 -37.56 -3.22 4.37
N SER A 28 -38.77 -2.66 4.32
CA SER A 28 -39.35 -1.98 3.15
C SER A 28 -38.51 -0.81 2.59
N GLU A 29 -37.61 -0.23 3.38
CA GLU A 29 -36.70 0.84 2.95
C GLU A 29 -35.58 0.36 2.01
N LEU A 30 -35.27 -0.94 1.96
CA LEU A 30 -34.24 -1.47 1.06
C LEU A 30 -34.73 -1.50 -0.39
N VAL A 31 -34.01 -0.82 -1.28
CA VAL A 31 -34.29 -0.78 -2.73
C VAL A 31 -33.91 -2.10 -3.44
N ARG A 32 -32.99 -2.87 -2.86
CA ARG A 32 -32.49 -4.14 -3.39
C ARG A 32 -32.36 -5.19 -2.31
N CYS A 33 -32.51 -6.45 -2.70
CA CYS A 33 -32.26 -7.58 -1.84
C CYS A 33 -30.77 -7.70 -1.51
N TRP A 34 -30.45 -7.73 -0.21
CA TRP A 34 -29.08 -7.88 0.28
C TRP A 34 -28.45 -9.21 -0.15
N LYS A 35 -29.27 -10.26 -0.29
CA LYS A 35 -28.81 -11.63 -0.62
C LYS A 35 -28.72 -11.93 -2.11
N CYS A 36 -29.66 -11.45 -2.93
CA CYS A 36 -29.72 -11.79 -4.36
C CYS A 36 -29.65 -10.59 -5.33
N GLY A 37 -29.52 -9.36 -4.83
CA GLY A 37 -29.35 -8.13 -5.62
C GLY A 37 -30.56 -7.67 -6.46
N ALA A 38 -31.66 -8.44 -6.46
CA ALA A 38 -32.91 -8.09 -7.14
C ALA A 38 -33.53 -6.83 -6.53
N PHE A 39 -34.26 -6.04 -7.31
CA PHE A 39 -35.03 -4.93 -6.74
C PHE A 39 -36.18 -5.45 -5.88
N THR A 40 -36.52 -4.71 -4.82
CA THR A 40 -37.69 -5.02 -3.97
C THR A 40 -39.01 -4.56 -4.57
N ARG A 41 -38.97 -3.64 -5.54
CA ARG A 41 -40.14 -3.11 -6.25
C ARG A 41 -39.83 -3.01 -7.75
N ASP A 42 -40.73 -3.58 -8.57
CA ASP A 42 -40.58 -3.63 -10.03
C ASP A 42 -40.58 -2.25 -10.69
N GLU A 43 -41.32 -1.29 -10.11
CA GLU A 43 -41.36 0.11 -10.54
C GLU A 43 -39.96 0.76 -10.54
N ILE A 44 -39.16 0.46 -9.51
CA ILE A 44 -37.78 0.98 -9.39
C ILE A 44 -36.85 0.27 -10.37
N ALA A 45 -37.06 -1.03 -10.59
CA ALA A 45 -36.34 -1.78 -11.61
C ALA A 45 -36.57 -1.20 -13.02
N ALA A 46 -37.83 -0.90 -13.36
CA ALA A 46 -38.23 -0.29 -14.62
C ALA A 46 -37.65 1.13 -14.78
N SER A 47 -37.75 1.98 -13.76
CA SER A 47 -37.15 3.33 -13.75
C SER A 47 -35.63 3.29 -13.93
N TYR A 48 -34.94 2.35 -13.26
CA TYR A 48 -33.50 2.15 -13.42
C TYR A 48 -33.12 1.67 -14.82
N GLN A 49 -33.92 0.80 -15.44
CA GLN A 49 -33.73 0.40 -16.84
C GLN A 49 -33.94 1.57 -17.82
N GLN A 50 -34.96 2.40 -17.59
CA GLN A 50 -35.20 3.62 -18.39
C GLN A 50 -34.03 4.60 -18.27
N MET A 51 -33.50 4.86 -17.06
CA MET A 51 -32.32 5.70 -16.86
C MET A 51 -31.05 5.15 -17.54
N ARG A 52 -30.92 3.81 -17.70
CA ARG A 52 -29.83 3.21 -18.49
C ARG A 52 -30.06 3.26 -20.00
N ALA A 53 -31.31 3.27 -20.45
CA ALA A 53 -31.66 3.39 -21.87
C ALA A 53 -31.52 4.83 -22.36
N VAL A 54 -31.90 5.81 -21.54
CA VAL A 54 -31.66 7.25 -21.77
C VAL A 54 -30.19 7.55 -21.48
N LYS A 55 -29.31 7.22 -22.42
CA LYS A 55 -27.94 7.76 -22.44
C LYS A 55 -28.06 9.29 -22.46
N SER A 56 -27.72 9.95 -21.36
CA SER A 56 -27.50 11.39 -21.34
C SER A 56 -26.47 11.72 -22.42
N PRO A 57 -26.80 12.55 -23.44
CA PRO A 57 -25.84 12.90 -24.47
C PRO A 57 -24.64 13.56 -23.80
N VAL A 58 -23.44 13.05 -24.08
CA VAL A 58 -22.20 13.69 -23.62
C VAL A 58 -22.05 14.94 -24.44
N ILE A 59 -22.48 16.08 -23.88
CA ILE A 59 -22.25 17.40 -24.46
C ILE A 59 -20.75 17.67 -24.31
N TYR A 60 -19.99 17.32 -25.33
CA TYR A 60 -18.69 17.93 -25.56
C TYR A 60 -18.97 19.38 -25.94
N SER A 61 -18.71 20.31 -25.02
CA SER A 61 -18.66 21.73 -25.33
C SER A 61 -17.39 21.96 -26.15
N ASP A 62 -17.53 22.03 -27.47
CA ASP A 62 -16.43 22.38 -28.35
C ASP A 62 -15.89 23.76 -27.94
N LEU A 63 -14.61 23.77 -27.53
CA LEU A 63 -13.89 25.01 -27.24
C LEU A 63 -13.74 25.78 -28.56
N PRO A 64 -14.14 27.06 -28.64
CA PRO A 64 -14.04 27.81 -29.88
C PRO A 64 -12.58 27.94 -30.31
N GLU A 65 -12.25 27.38 -31.48
CA GLU A 65 -10.96 27.58 -32.13
C GLU A 65 -10.77 29.07 -32.47
N GLY A 66 -9.77 29.70 -31.84
CA GLY A 66 -9.47 31.12 -32.07
C GLY A 66 -8.84 31.86 -30.89
N ALA A 67 -8.90 31.33 -29.66
CA ALA A 67 -8.35 32.00 -28.47
C ALA A 67 -6.82 31.85 -28.31
N SER A 68 -6.05 32.44 -29.24
CA SER A 68 -4.64 32.75 -29.01
C SER A 68 -4.53 33.96 -28.07
N PRO A 69 -3.78 33.89 -26.95
CA PRO A 69 -3.58 35.04 -26.08
C PRO A 69 -2.54 35.99 -26.68
N GLU A 70 -2.99 36.96 -27.48
CA GLU A 70 -2.15 38.09 -27.88
C GLU A 70 -1.87 38.98 -26.67
N VAL A 71 -0.60 39.00 -26.24
CA VAL A 71 -0.11 39.97 -25.25
C VAL A 71 0.16 41.29 -25.97
N SER A 72 -0.84 42.16 -25.98
CA SER A 72 -0.65 43.58 -26.31
C SER A 72 0.06 44.27 -25.14
N GLY A 73 1.22 44.86 -25.41
CA GLY A 73 1.97 45.64 -24.42
C GLY A 73 1.53 47.10 -24.44
N ASP A 74 1.30 47.67 -23.26
CA ASP A 74 1.10 49.11 -23.05
C ASP A 74 2.32 49.70 -22.30
N PRO A 75 3.00 50.73 -22.81
CA PRO A 75 4.29 51.18 -22.30
C PRO A 75 4.16 52.22 -21.17
N GLY A 76 4.31 51.78 -19.91
CA GLY A 76 4.00 52.67 -18.77
C GLY A 76 4.65 52.40 -17.42
N MET A 77 5.89 51.90 -17.32
CA MET A 77 6.66 51.95 -16.05
C MET A 77 8.17 52.16 -16.24
N PRO A 78 8.85 52.89 -15.32
CA PRO A 78 10.27 53.18 -15.41
C PRO A 78 11.14 51.97 -15.04
N ALA A 79 12.33 51.91 -15.63
CA ALA A 79 13.32 50.89 -15.32
C ALA A 79 13.85 51.04 -13.88
N ILE A 80 13.97 49.91 -13.16
CA ILE A 80 14.58 49.82 -11.83
C ILE A 80 15.81 48.92 -11.95
N ASP A 81 17.00 49.48 -11.71
CA ASP A 81 18.26 48.74 -11.76
C ASP A 81 18.36 47.69 -10.63
N ALA A 82 18.65 46.45 -11.00
CA ALA A 82 18.80 45.35 -10.05
C ALA A 82 20.27 45.25 -9.55
N ARG A 83 20.65 46.07 -8.56
CA ARG A 83 21.88 45.89 -7.76
C ARG A 83 21.68 46.33 -6.30
N ALA A 84 22.10 45.46 -5.38
CA ALA A 84 21.87 45.53 -3.92
C ALA A 84 20.37 45.49 -3.55
N GLY A 85 19.97 45.08 -2.35
CA GLY A 85 20.69 44.54 -1.20
C GLY A 85 19.66 43.90 -0.25
N ASP A 86 20.09 43.43 0.91
CA ASP A 86 19.22 42.75 1.87
C ASP A 86 18.18 43.68 2.55
N ASP A 87 17.30 43.02 3.32
CA ASP A 87 16.43 43.53 4.38
C ASP A 87 14.97 43.97 4.09
N ASP A 88 14.14 43.50 5.02
CA ASP A 88 12.84 43.97 5.52
C ASP A 88 11.57 43.88 4.66
N PHE A 89 10.57 43.15 5.18
CA PHE A 89 9.20 43.14 4.68
C PHE A 89 8.22 43.17 5.87
N GLU A 90 7.90 44.37 6.33
CA GLU A 90 6.84 44.59 7.33
C GLU A 90 5.43 44.49 6.71
N LEU A 91 4.51 43.84 7.42
CA LEU A 91 3.10 43.77 7.06
C LEU A 91 2.30 44.87 7.75
N ALA A 92 1.76 45.81 6.97
CA ALA A 92 0.88 46.86 7.49
C ALA A 92 -0.45 46.29 8.03
N PRO A 93 -0.94 46.73 9.20
CA PRO A 93 -2.14 46.17 9.82
C PRO A 93 -3.44 46.92 9.45
N GLY A 94 -4.49 46.14 9.21
CA GLY A 94 -5.86 46.49 9.62
C GLY A 94 -6.70 47.38 8.70
N SER A 95 -7.79 46.81 8.20
CA SER A 95 -9.11 47.48 8.15
C SER A 95 -10.19 46.45 7.82
N GLY A 96 -11.10 46.21 8.76
CA GLY A 96 -12.30 45.43 8.51
C GLY A 96 -13.54 46.31 8.66
N ALA A 97 -14.55 46.12 7.80
CA ALA A 97 -15.95 46.44 8.10
C ALA A 97 -16.89 45.76 7.09
N ILE A 98 -17.89 45.05 7.62
CA ILE A 98 -19.08 44.53 6.94
C ILE A 98 -20.20 45.59 7.17
N PRO A 99 -21.07 45.94 6.20
CA PRO A 99 -22.43 45.35 6.24
C PRO A 99 -23.24 45.19 4.93
N LYS A 100 -23.88 44.02 4.87
CA LYS A 100 -25.31 43.72 4.54
C LYS A 100 -25.95 44.08 3.19
N HIS A 101 -26.43 43.00 2.56
CA HIS A 101 -27.62 42.86 1.70
C HIS A 101 -28.78 43.86 1.88
N VAL A 102 -29.37 44.26 0.73
CA VAL A 102 -30.82 44.54 0.52
C VAL A 102 -31.21 44.00 -0.88
N GLU A 103 -32.49 43.69 -1.09
CA GLU A 103 -33.08 42.98 -2.25
C GLU A 103 -33.66 43.91 -3.36
N GLY A 104 -33.96 43.35 -4.55
CA GLY A 104 -35.18 43.73 -5.32
C GLY A 104 -35.07 44.08 -6.83
N GLY A 105 -35.92 43.45 -7.67
CA GLY A 105 -36.38 43.87 -9.01
C GLY A 105 -35.40 43.67 -10.20
N GLU A 106 -35.65 42.99 -11.33
CA GLU A 106 -36.82 42.61 -12.18
C GLU A 106 -36.98 43.44 -13.48
N ALA A 107 -36.78 42.77 -14.64
CA ALA A 107 -37.15 43.15 -16.05
C ALA A 107 -36.62 44.50 -16.62
N VAL A 108 -36.52 44.82 -17.93
CA VAL A 108 -37.00 44.31 -19.25
C VAL A 108 -35.96 44.74 -20.33
N SER A 109 -35.56 43.93 -21.31
CA SER A 109 -36.08 43.81 -22.70
C SER A 109 -35.68 44.89 -23.76
N LEU A 110 -34.99 44.43 -24.82
CA LEU A 110 -34.96 44.88 -26.24
C LEU A 110 -34.66 46.35 -26.64
N THR A 111 -33.62 46.58 -27.47
CA THR A 111 -33.74 46.91 -28.92
C THR A 111 -32.39 47.22 -29.59
N SER A 112 -32.24 46.86 -30.88
CA SER A 112 -31.20 47.41 -31.80
C SER A 112 -31.72 48.67 -32.50
N PRO A 113 -30.84 49.51 -33.09
CA PRO A 113 -30.63 49.37 -34.55
C PRO A 113 -29.19 49.68 -35.06
N ALA A 114 -28.92 49.25 -36.30
CA ALA A 114 -27.80 49.65 -37.16
C ALA A 114 -28.34 50.64 -38.25
N PRO A 115 -27.68 50.94 -39.41
CA PRO A 115 -26.33 50.62 -39.92
C PRO A 115 -25.59 51.97 -40.20
N PRO A 116 -24.93 52.34 -41.34
CA PRO A 116 -24.38 51.60 -42.51
C PRO A 116 -22.97 52.08 -43.04
N VAL A 117 -22.52 51.46 -44.14
CA VAL A 117 -21.49 51.87 -45.17
C VAL A 117 -20.02 52.11 -44.72
N GLU A 118 -18.94 51.86 -45.51
CA GLU A 118 -18.74 51.57 -46.96
C GLU A 118 -17.72 50.42 -47.25
N ASP A 119 -17.82 49.84 -48.46
CA ASP A 119 -16.88 48.97 -49.22
C ASP A 119 -15.85 49.85 -50.03
N PRO A 120 -14.92 49.38 -50.93
CA PRO A 120 -14.59 48.01 -51.41
C PRO A 120 -13.07 47.67 -51.61
N ALA A 121 -12.79 46.49 -52.20
CA ALA A 121 -11.68 46.15 -53.14
C ALA A 121 -10.27 45.83 -52.56
N ALA A 122 -9.43 44.92 -53.11
CA ALA A 122 -9.50 44.08 -54.32
C ALA A 122 -8.73 42.73 -54.18
N GLU A 123 -8.97 41.80 -55.12
CA GLU A 123 -8.27 40.52 -55.34
C GLU A 123 -6.97 40.69 -56.23
N PRO A 124 -6.38 39.65 -56.88
CA PRO A 124 -5.60 38.46 -56.43
C PRO A 124 -4.18 38.47 -57.14
N PRO A 125 -3.51 37.41 -57.69
CA PRO A 125 -3.60 35.92 -57.56
C PRO A 125 -2.27 35.07 -57.54
N THR A 126 -2.42 33.78 -57.15
CA THR A 126 -1.83 32.51 -57.71
C THR A 126 -0.32 32.17 -57.87
N SER A 127 0.00 30.92 -57.45
CA SER A 127 0.82 29.85 -58.15
C SER A 127 2.37 30.01 -58.27
N VAL A 128 3.21 28.98 -58.48
CA VAL A 128 3.07 27.53 -58.82
C VAL A 128 4.23 26.67 -58.23
N GLU A 129 4.16 25.34 -58.37
CA GLU A 129 5.22 24.33 -58.13
C GLU A 129 6.38 24.37 -59.15
N ALA A 130 7.55 23.78 -58.83
CA ALA A 130 8.21 22.73 -59.65
C ALA A 130 9.56 22.21 -59.07
N THR A 131 9.80 20.93 -59.32
CA THR A 131 11.03 20.11 -59.19
C THR A 131 12.25 20.58 -60.00
N ASP A 132 13.47 20.18 -59.59
CA ASP A 132 14.32 19.28 -60.41
C ASP A 132 15.57 18.70 -59.68
N GLU A 133 16.00 17.51 -60.12
CA GLU A 133 17.29 16.82 -59.87
C GLU A 133 18.07 16.78 -61.21
N PRO A 134 19.43 16.65 -61.30
CA PRO A 134 20.02 15.31 -61.48
C PRO A 134 21.55 15.10 -61.18
N SER A 135 21.98 13.82 -61.25
CA SER A 135 23.29 13.26 -61.75
C SER A 135 24.62 13.71 -61.10
N ASP A 136 25.48 12.85 -60.51
CA ASP A 136 26.23 11.64 -60.96
C ASP A 136 27.71 11.94 -61.33
N GLU A 137 28.66 11.27 -60.65
CA GLU A 137 29.77 10.43 -61.21
C GLU A 137 30.93 10.17 -60.21
N GLU A 138 31.76 9.17 -60.53
CA GLU A 138 32.66 8.43 -59.61
C GLU A 138 34.08 9.02 -59.42
N GLY A 139 34.75 8.58 -58.33
CA GLY A 139 36.21 8.73 -58.17
C GLY A 139 36.75 8.17 -56.84
N GLY A 140 37.40 7.01 -56.86
CA GLY A 140 38.07 6.41 -55.69
C GLY A 140 39.55 6.79 -55.56
N PRO A 141 40.33 6.06 -54.74
CA PRO A 141 40.19 5.96 -53.29
C PRO A 141 41.36 6.67 -52.57
N GLN A 142 41.12 7.24 -51.39
CA GLN A 142 42.19 7.70 -50.50
C GLN A 142 42.08 7.02 -49.14
N GLU A 143 43.16 6.36 -48.73
CA GLU A 143 43.38 5.99 -47.33
C GLU A 143 43.48 7.27 -46.49
N GLN A 144 42.46 7.53 -45.68
CA GLN A 144 42.56 8.52 -44.60
C GLN A 144 42.62 7.79 -43.27
N SER A 145 43.64 8.13 -42.49
CA SER A 145 43.86 7.63 -41.14
C SER A 145 42.63 7.87 -40.27
N HIS A 146 42.09 6.80 -39.67
CA HIS A 146 41.06 6.86 -38.63
C HIS A 146 41.62 7.55 -37.38
N SER A 147 41.58 8.87 -37.41
CA SER A 147 42.07 9.76 -36.36
C SER A 147 41.10 9.74 -35.19
N GLU A 148 41.61 9.76 -33.97
CA GLU A 148 40.88 9.53 -32.71
C GLU A 148 39.91 10.66 -32.30
N ALA A 149 39.48 11.49 -33.25
CA ALA A 149 38.78 12.76 -33.02
C ALA A 149 37.25 12.63 -32.85
N THR A 150 36.60 11.56 -33.34
CA THR A 150 35.13 11.44 -33.29
C THR A 150 34.59 10.69 -32.07
N GLY A 151 35.45 10.06 -31.26
CA GLY A 151 35.03 9.39 -30.03
C GLY A 151 34.72 10.34 -28.88
N GLY A 152 35.50 11.44 -28.77
CA GLY A 152 35.34 12.44 -27.70
C GLY A 152 34.05 13.23 -27.83
N ASP A 153 33.77 13.77 -29.01
CA ASP A 153 32.61 14.65 -29.25
C ASP A 153 31.28 13.90 -29.12
N VAL A 154 31.21 12.64 -29.57
CA VAL A 154 30.01 11.79 -29.39
C VAL A 154 29.73 11.51 -27.91
N LEU A 155 30.77 11.31 -27.09
CA LEU A 155 30.61 11.14 -25.64
C LEU A 155 30.24 12.45 -24.94
N LEU A 156 30.76 13.59 -25.41
CA LEU A 156 30.41 14.91 -24.90
C LEU A 156 28.94 15.25 -25.21
N ASP A 157 28.47 14.99 -26.43
CA ASP A 157 27.07 15.16 -26.84
C ASP A 157 26.13 14.28 -26.01
N ILE A 158 26.52 13.03 -25.71
CA ILE A 158 25.76 12.14 -24.82
C ILE A 158 25.68 12.74 -23.41
N ALA A 159 26.80 13.21 -22.84
CA ALA A 159 26.84 13.80 -21.51
C ALA A 159 25.99 15.09 -21.40
N ILE A 160 26.06 15.99 -22.38
CA ILE A 160 25.23 17.21 -22.47
C ILE A 160 23.74 16.84 -22.53
N LYS A 161 23.39 15.77 -23.25
CA LYS A 161 22.01 15.29 -23.40
C LYS A 161 21.46 14.67 -22.11
N GLU A 162 22.27 13.88 -21.41
CA GLU A 162 21.94 13.33 -20.08
C GLU A 162 21.78 14.43 -19.01
N GLU A 163 22.65 15.44 -19.01
CA GLU A 163 22.55 16.57 -18.08
C GLU A 163 21.29 17.40 -18.35
N ALA A 164 20.97 17.67 -19.63
CA ALA A 164 19.75 18.35 -20.03
C ALA A 164 18.47 17.58 -19.63
N GLU A 165 18.45 16.25 -19.80
CA GLU A 165 17.34 15.41 -19.35
C GLU A 165 17.20 15.42 -17.82
N THR A 166 18.32 15.34 -17.10
CA THR A 166 18.36 15.37 -15.63
C THR A 166 17.87 16.72 -15.09
N ALA A 167 18.27 17.84 -15.71
CA ALA A 167 17.78 19.17 -15.40
C ALA A 167 16.26 19.29 -15.66
N LYS A 168 15.75 18.73 -16.77
CA LYS A 168 14.32 18.70 -17.09
C LYS A 168 13.53 17.88 -16.06
N ARG A 169 14.04 16.71 -15.65
CA ARG A 169 13.43 15.85 -14.61
C ARG A 169 13.43 16.54 -13.24
N ASN A 170 14.48 17.28 -12.88
CA ASN A 170 14.54 18.06 -11.66
C ASN A 170 13.59 19.27 -11.68
N ARG A 171 13.44 19.97 -12.82
CA ARG A 171 12.44 21.04 -13.00
C ARG A 171 10.99 20.52 -12.92
N LEU A 172 10.72 19.31 -13.42
CA LEU A 172 9.40 18.68 -13.26
C LEU A 172 9.13 18.29 -11.80
N ARG A 173 10.10 17.69 -11.09
CA ARG A 173 10.00 17.39 -9.66
C ARG A 173 9.80 18.63 -8.79
N SER A 174 10.47 19.75 -9.10
CA SER A 174 10.31 20.99 -8.33
C SER A 174 8.96 21.66 -8.58
N LYS A 175 8.42 21.62 -9.81
CA LYS A 175 7.03 22.01 -10.09
C LYS A 175 6.03 21.11 -9.37
N GLN A 176 6.20 19.79 -9.40
CA GLN A 176 5.31 18.84 -8.72
C GLN A 176 5.31 19.03 -7.19
N ARG A 177 6.46 19.37 -6.60
CA ARG A 177 6.56 19.79 -5.17
C ARG A 177 5.85 21.11 -4.85
N ARG A 178 5.61 21.99 -5.82
CA ARG A 178 4.84 23.24 -5.65
C ARG A 178 3.34 23.07 -5.88
N LEU A 179 2.89 21.97 -6.50
CA LEU A 179 1.47 21.64 -6.71
C LEU A 179 0.89 20.65 -5.68
N ALA A 180 1.70 20.09 -4.78
CA ALA A 180 1.17 19.32 -3.66
C ALA A 180 0.45 20.27 -2.67
N PRO A 181 -0.85 20.04 -2.35
CA PRO A 181 -1.53 20.84 -1.34
C PRO A 181 -0.80 20.69 -0.01
N ARG A 182 -0.35 21.81 0.56
CA ARG A 182 0.14 21.84 1.94
C ARG A 182 -1.09 21.75 2.83
N LEU A 183 -1.34 20.58 3.42
CA LEU A 183 -2.32 20.45 4.50
C LEU A 183 -1.99 21.48 5.58
N ALA A 184 -3.01 22.17 6.08
CA ALA A 184 -2.84 23.14 7.14
C ALA A 184 -2.28 22.46 8.42
N PRO A 185 -1.47 23.15 9.24
CA PRO A 185 -0.98 22.59 10.50
C PRO A 185 -2.16 22.10 11.37
N GLY A 186 -2.12 20.84 11.80
CA GLY A 186 -3.21 20.23 12.55
C GLY A 186 -4.46 19.89 11.72
N ALA A 187 -4.31 19.64 10.41
CA ALA A 187 -5.32 18.98 9.59
C ALA A 187 -4.88 17.56 9.19
N PHE A 188 -5.80 16.60 9.21
CA PHE A 188 -5.59 15.22 8.76
C PHE A 188 -6.71 14.78 7.81
N ILE A 189 -6.46 13.71 7.05
CA ILE A 189 -7.43 13.23 6.04
C ILE A 189 -8.31 12.15 6.66
N VAL A 190 -9.62 12.35 6.57
CA VAL A 190 -10.65 11.35 6.88
C VAL A 190 -11.37 10.98 5.58
N PHE A 191 -11.82 9.73 5.48
CA PHE A 191 -12.61 9.25 4.35
C PHE A 191 -14.07 9.14 4.76
N CYS A 192 -14.99 9.61 3.91
CA CYS A 192 -16.41 9.30 4.09
C CYS A 192 -16.69 7.82 3.71
N PRO A 193 -17.84 7.23 4.12
CA PRO A 193 -18.18 5.85 3.75
C PRO A 193 -18.26 5.59 2.23
N ASN A 194 -18.40 6.63 1.40
CA ASN A 194 -18.38 6.55 -0.06
C ASN A 194 -16.98 6.82 -0.66
N GLY A 195 -15.89 6.71 0.11
CA GLY A 195 -14.51 6.80 -0.37
C GLY A 195 -13.96 8.21 -0.68
N HIS A 196 -14.74 9.27 -0.51
CA HIS A 196 -14.23 10.64 -0.70
C HIS A 196 -13.29 11.07 0.44
N ARG A 197 -12.10 11.57 0.06
CA ARG A 197 -11.17 12.27 0.95
C ARG A 197 -11.75 13.60 1.45
N ILE A 198 -11.59 13.86 2.74
CA ILE A 198 -11.99 15.08 3.44
C ILE A 198 -10.82 15.51 4.33
N GLU A 199 -10.41 16.77 4.26
CA GLU A 199 -9.46 17.34 5.21
C GLU A 199 -10.21 17.84 6.44
N VAL A 200 -9.79 17.39 7.62
CA VAL A 200 -10.45 17.63 8.90
C VAL A 200 -9.42 18.15 9.90
N HIS A 201 -9.73 19.28 10.53
CA HIS A 201 -8.88 19.83 11.60
C HIS A 201 -9.02 19.05 12.92
N ASP A 202 -7.93 19.01 13.69
CA ASP A 202 -7.82 18.35 15.00
C ASP A 202 -8.95 18.72 15.99
N ARG A 203 -9.44 19.96 15.91
CA ARG A 203 -10.59 20.47 16.69
C ARG A 203 -11.92 19.74 16.43
N HIS A 204 -12.02 18.93 15.37
CA HIS A 204 -13.22 18.18 15.02
C HIS A 204 -13.11 16.69 15.39
N ARG A 205 -12.07 16.27 16.12
CA ARG A 205 -12.00 14.91 16.68
C ARG A 205 -13.16 14.65 17.63
N GLY A 206 -13.74 13.45 17.55
CA GLY A 206 -14.95 13.06 18.30
C GLY A 206 -16.25 13.68 17.80
N LEU A 207 -16.24 14.46 16.70
CA LEU A 207 -17.44 15.04 16.11
C LEU A 207 -17.85 14.31 14.83
N ALA A 208 -19.16 14.29 14.56
CA ALA A 208 -19.72 13.79 13.31
C ALA A 208 -19.83 14.91 12.26
N GLY A 209 -19.23 14.69 11.09
CA GLY A 209 -19.28 15.60 9.94
C GLY A 209 -20.18 15.08 8.81
N ARG A 210 -20.41 15.93 7.79
CA ARG A 210 -21.04 15.51 6.51
C ARG A 210 -20.08 15.73 5.35
N CYS A 211 -19.96 14.76 4.46
CA CYS A 211 -19.04 14.84 3.33
C CYS A 211 -19.40 15.99 2.38
N PRO A 212 -18.48 16.90 2.01
CA PRO A 212 -18.79 18.00 1.10
C PRO A 212 -19.16 17.52 -0.33
N LYS A 213 -18.70 16.32 -0.74
CA LYS A 213 -19.00 15.75 -2.06
C LYS A 213 -20.31 14.97 -2.13
N CYS A 214 -20.58 14.10 -1.16
CA CYS A 214 -21.73 13.19 -1.19
C CYS A 214 -22.70 13.31 -0.01
N LYS A 215 -22.50 14.29 0.88
CA LYS A 215 -23.35 14.62 2.05
C LYS A 215 -23.57 13.52 3.09
N SER A 216 -23.01 12.33 2.91
CA SER A 216 -23.06 11.25 3.89
C SER A 216 -22.39 11.67 5.21
N ALA A 217 -22.95 11.19 6.32
CA ALA A 217 -22.35 11.38 7.63
C ALA A 217 -21.05 10.56 7.73
N PHE A 218 -20.07 11.09 8.45
CA PHE A 218 -18.84 10.39 8.82
C PHE A 218 -18.43 10.81 10.23
N HIS A 219 -17.81 9.90 10.98
CA HIS A 219 -17.35 10.17 12.34
C HIS A 219 -15.83 10.40 12.35
N VAL A 220 -15.38 11.40 13.09
CA VAL A 220 -13.94 11.70 13.24
C VAL A 220 -13.44 11.06 14.54
N PRO A 221 -12.42 10.18 14.52
CA PRO A 221 -11.92 9.54 15.73
C PRO A 221 -11.46 10.55 16.80
N ALA A 222 -11.86 10.31 18.06
CA ALA A 222 -11.40 11.08 19.21
C ALA A 222 -9.90 10.83 19.47
N ALA A 223 -9.22 11.77 20.14
CA ALA A 223 -7.85 11.58 20.63
C ALA A 223 -7.88 11.32 22.14
N ASN A 224 -8.24 10.09 22.53
CA ASN A 224 -8.17 9.62 23.91
C ASN A 224 -6.83 8.90 24.15
N TRP A 225 -5.76 9.69 24.36
CA TRP A 225 -4.51 9.24 24.94
C TRP A 225 -4.12 10.24 26.02
N GLU A 226 -4.26 9.86 27.29
CA GLU A 226 -3.87 10.69 28.43
C GLU A 226 -2.54 10.20 28.99
N THR A 227 -1.57 11.10 29.11
CA THR A 227 -0.22 10.83 29.60
C THR A 227 -0.16 11.03 31.11
N ALA A 228 0.34 10.03 31.85
CA ALA A 228 0.65 10.15 33.29
C ALA A 228 2.18 10.08 33.51
N GLU A 229 2.65 10.74 34.57
CA GLU A 229 4.08 11.09 34.75
C GLU A 229 4.90 10.07 35.58
N ALA A 230 6.22 10.16 35.44
CA ALA A 230 7.23 9.17 35.82
C ALA A 230 7.61 9.08 37.31
N SER A 231 8.31 7.99 37.68
CA SER A 231 9.47 8.09 38.60
C SER A 231 10.53 6.99 38.36
N GLU A 232 11.79 7.35 38.60
CA GLU A 232 13.04 6.55 38.52
C GLU A 232 13.14 5.54 39.72
N THR A 233 14.16 4.68 39.96
CA THR A 233 15.56 4.49 39.50
C THR A 233 16.07 3.09 39.96
N GLY A 234 17.17 2.53 39.42
CA GLY A 234 18.04 1.60 40.20
C GLY A 234 18.79 0.47 39.45
N GLU A 235 20.09 0.65 39.18
CA GLU A 235 21.00 -0.39 38.62
C GLU A 235 21.60 -1.33 39.69
N ALA A 236 21.97 -2.58 39.33
CA ALA A 236 23.39 -3.03 39.22
C ALA A 236 23.65 -4.56 39.24
N GLY A 237 24.43 -5.06 38.26
CA GLY A 237 25.66 -5.83 38.57
C GLY A 237 25.72 -7.38 38.42
N ALA A 238 26.16 -7.85 37.24
CA ALA A 238 27.21 -8.86 36.95
C ALA A 238 27.31 -10.26 37.67
N ALA A 239 27.93 -11.32 37.12
CA ALA A 239 28.23 -11.81 35.75
C ALA A 239 29.02 -13.15 35.84
N ALA A 240 28.81 -14.13 34.93
CA ALA A 240 29.79 -15.19 34.54
C ALA A 240 29.30 -16.08 33.36
N ASP A 241 30.01 -16.05 32.22
CA ASP A 241 29.71 -16.77 30.96
C ASP A 241 29.83 -18.33 31.01
N GLY A 242 29.12 -19.02 30.09
CA GLY A 242 29.18 -20.49 29.97
C GLY A 242 28.72 -21.07 28.60
N LYS A 243 29.43 -20.72 27.52
CA LYS A 243 29.05 -20.98 26.12
C LYS A 243 28.88 -22.46 25.69
N GLY A 244 27.70 -22.80 25.18
CA GLY A 244 27.43 -23.95 24.30
C GLY A 244 25.92 -24.07 24.09
N THR A 245 25.43 -24.32 22.87
CA THR A 245 23.99 -24.31 22.52
C THR A 245 23.16 -25.30 23.37
N PRO A 246 22.20 -24.83 24.19
CA PRO A 246 21.24 -25.69 24.86
C PRO A 246 19.81 -25.37 24.41
N ALA A 247 18.91 -26.33 24.56
CA ALA A 247 17.53 -25.98 24.89
C ALA A 247 17.52 -25.45 26.33
N VAL A 248 17.60 -24.13 26.50
CA VAL A 248 17.62 -23.48 27.83
C VAL A 248 16.20 -23.38 28.35
N GLY A 249 15.76 -24.41 29.09
CA GLY A 249 14.50 -24.38 29.84
C GLY A 249 14.56 -23.30 30.91
N SER A 250 14.11 -22.09 30.57
CA SER A 250 14.38 -20.86 31.31
C SER A 250 13.40 -20.68 32.48
N GLY A 251 13.40 -21.65 33.39
CA GLY A 251 12.47 -21.71 34.52
C GLY A 251 11.01 -21.83 34.06
N LYS A 252 10.21 -20.78 34.33
CA LYS A 252 8.79 -20.70 33.90
C LYS A 252 8.60 -20.50 32.39
N PHE A 253 9.65 -20.06 31.69
CA PHE A 253 9.57 -19.69 30.27
C PHE A 253 10.13 -20.83 29.41
N GLY A 254 9.24 -21.48 28.66
CA GLY A 254 9.51 -22.71 27.91
C GLY A 254 10.07 -22.44 26.51
N PRO A 255 9.22 -22.25 25.49
CA PRO A 255 9.70 -21.90 24.15
C PRO A 255 10.17 -20.44 24.10
N TRP A 256 11.27 -20.24 23.38
CA TRP A 256 11.93 -18.95 23.19
C TRP A 256 12.16 -18.68 21.70
N MET A 257 11.64 -17.55 21.22
CA MET A 257 11.95 -17.04 19.89
C MET A 257 13.01 -15.95 20.00
N MET A 258 14.06 -16.02 19.18
CA MET A 258 15.18 -15.08 19.23
C MET A 258 15.19 -14.15 18.02
N ASP A 259 15.80 -12.97 18.19
CA ASP A 259 16.06 -12.01 17.10
C ASP A 259 14.79 -11.49 16.37
N VAL A 260 13.64 -11.53 17.05
CA VAL A 260 12.36 -10.99 16.57
C VAL A 260 12.46 -9.47 16.42
N ARG A 261 11.85 -8.91 15.38
CA ARG A 261 11.91 -7.47 15.10
C ARG A 261 10.82 -6.72 15.85
N LEU A 262 11.22 -6.00 16.91
CA LEU A 262 10.36 -5.08 17.63
C LEU A 262 10.46 -3.67 17.03
N HIS A 263 9.31 -3.07 16.72
CA HIS A 263 9.17 -1.71 16.21
C HIS A 263 8.44 -0.84 17.22
N THR A 264 9.08 0.23 17.67
CA THR A 264 8.45 1.26 18.52
C THR A 264 8.14 2.49 17.66
N VAL A 265 6.85 2.76 17.46
CA VAL A 265 6.35 3.76 16.51
C VAL A 265 5.68 4.91 17.25
N ASP A 266 6.25 6.11 17.10
CA ASP A 266 5.58 7.36 17.47
C ASP A 266 4.56 7.74 16.36
N PRO A 267 3.25 7.76 16.66
CA PRO A 267 2.22 8.07 15.67
C PRO A 267 2.33 9.49 15.10
N ALA A 268 2.93 10.45 15.81
CA ALA A 268 3.16 11.81 15.32
C ALA A 268 4.31 11.90 14.31
N LYS A 269 5.22 10.92 14.30
CA LYS A 269 6.40 10.88 13.41
C LYS A 269 6.28 9.87 12.26
N LEU A 270 5.26 9.01 12.29
CA LEU A 270 5.03 7.96 11.30
C LEU A 270 4.84 8.52 9.88
N LYS A 271 5.72 8.12 8.96
CA LYS A 271 5.58 8.40 7.53
C LYS A 271 5.01 7.16 6.84
N LEU A 272 3.76 7.26 6.41
CA LEU A 272 3.09 6.24 5.60
C LEU A 272 3.73 6.16 4.21
N LYS A 273 4.65 5.21 4.05
CA LYS A 273 5.34 4.84 2.81
C LYS A 273 5.68 3.36 2.92
N ALA A 274 5.59 2.61 1.83
CA ALA A 274 6.06 1.23 1.78
C ALA A 274 7.50 1.12 2.32
N GLU A 275 7.73 0.06 3.11
CA GLU A 275 9.01 -0.28 3.75
C GLU A 275 9.57 0.78 4.73
N SER A 276 8.78 1.78 5.15
CA SER A 276 9.29 2.87 6.00
C SER A 276 9.77 2.42 7.38
N LEU A 277 9.26 1.30 7.88
CA LEU A 277 9.63 0.69 9.17
C LEU A 277 10.46 -0.58 9.02
N ALA A 278 10.60 -1.14 7.80
CA ALA A 278 11.27 -2.43 7.56
C ALA A 278 12.71 -2.53 8.13
N ASN A 279 13.41 -1.39 8.16
CA ASN A 279 14.78 -1.25 8.70
C ASN A 279 14.85 -0.51 10.05
N LEU A 280 13.72 -0.14 10.64
CA LEU A 280 13.63 0.59 11.92
C LEU A 280 13.06 -0.33 12.99
N PHE A 281 13.90 -1.21 13.52
CA PHE A 281 13.57 -2.17 14.57
C PHE A 281 14.71 -2.31 15.58
N ALA A 282 14.35 -2.74 16.80
CA ALA A 282 15.27 -3.32 17.76
C ALA A 282 15.14 -4.85 17.72
N PRO A 283 16.22 -5.62 17.93
CA PRO A 283 16.12 -7.05 18.17
C PRO A 283 15.52 -7.28 19.55
N ALA A 284 14.50 -8.15 19.61
CA ALA A 284 13.86 -8.59 20.84
C ALA A 284 13.74 -10.11 20.84
N ASP A 285 13.75 -10.70 22.03
CA ASP A 285 13.45 -12.11 22.21
C ASP A 285 12.10 -12.26 22.91
N LEU A 286 11.39 -13.33 22.58
CA LEU A 286 10.08 -13.66 23.13
C LEU A 286 10.20 -14.93 23.98
N GLY A 287 9.86 -14.84 25.26
CA GLY A 287 9.79 -15.99 26.15
C GLY A 287 8.34 -16.29 26.52
N ALA A 288 7.86 -17.50 26.25
CA ALA A 288 6.49 -17.87 26.54
C ALA A 288 6.35 -18.70 27.83
N SER A 289 5.32 -18.40 28.62
CA SER A 289 4.98 -19.11 29.86
C SER A 289 3.46 -19.34 29.94
N PRO A 290 2.99 -20.29 30.76
CA PRO A 290 1.54 -20.47 31.00
C PRO A 290 0.84 -19.24 31.59
N GLU A 291 1.59 -18.30 32.17
CA GLU A 291 1.10 -17.05 32.77
C GLU A 291 1.01 -15.90 31.75
N GLY A 292 1.74 -15.97 30.63
CA GLY A 292 1.84 -14.90 29.64
C GLY A 292 3.11 -14.92 28.80
N LEU A 293 3.27 -13.90 27.97
CA LEU A 293 4.39 -13.71 27.03
C LEU A 293 5.32 -12.59 27.52
N LEU A 294 6.61 -12.89 27.67
CA LEU A 294 7.65 -11.90 27.92
C LEU A 294 8.25 -11.42 26.59
N VAL A 295 8.27 -10.11 26.37
CA VAL A 295 8.99 -9.44 25.28
C VAL A 295 10.20 -8.73 25.87
N ALA A 296 11.42 -9.19 25.56
CA ALA A 296 12.67 -8.61 26.05
C ALA A 296 13.42 -7.90 24.91
N GLU A 297 13.56 -6.58 24.97
CA GLU A 297 14.25 -5.78 23.94
C GLU A 297 15.73 -5.61 24.28
N PHE A 298 16.62 -5.95 23.35
CA PHE A 298 18.05 -5.69 23.48
C PHE A 298 18.40 -4.39 22.75
N GLY A 299 18.32 -3.28 23.49
CA GLY A 299 18.37 -1.91 22.97
C GLY A 299 19.49 -1.66 21.95
N SER A 300 19.12 -1.20 20.75
CA SER A 300 19.96 -1.10 19.56
C SER A 300 20.96 0.06 19.55
N LYS A 301 21.62 0.37 20.67
CA LYS A 301 22.72 1.36 20.76
C LYS A 301 24.05 0.80 20.19
N GLY A 302 23.98 0.16 19.03
CA GLY A 302 25.11 -0.29 18.21
C GLY A 302 24.93 0.23 16.78
N GLY A 303 25.92 0.96 16.27
CA GLY A 303 25.83 1.59 14.94
C GLY A 303 25.87 0.60 13.78
N LEU A 304 25.75 1.13 12.56
CA LEU A 304 25.62 0.44 11.26
C LEU A 304 26.80 -0.51 10.86
N PHE A 305 27.69 -0.88 11.79
CA PHE A 305 28.91 -1.67 11.55
C PHE A 305 29.14 -2.83 12.56
N GLY A 306 28.05 -3.42 13.08
CA GLY A 306 27.75 -4.85 12.92
C GLY A 306 28.64 -5.97 13.53
N SER A 307 29.84 -5.72 14.06
CA SER A 307 30.75 -6.81 14.50
C SER A 307 30.99 -6.89 16.01
N GLY A 308 30.84 -5.78 16.76
CA GLY A 308 31.07 -5.76 18.21
C GLY A 308 29.86 -6.20 19.03
N ASP A 309 28.65 -6.06 18.49
CA ASP A 309 27.43 -6.08 19.31
C ASP A 309 26.79 -7.46 19.43
N LYS A 310 27.04 -8.40 18.50
CA LYS A 310 26.57 -9.79 18.61
C LYS A 310 27.06 -10.49 19.89
N LYS A 311 28.30 -10.21 20.35
CA LYS A 311 28.81 -10.77 21.61
C LYS A 311 28.14 -10.15 22.84
N LYS A 312 27.86 -8.85 22.82
CA LYS A 312 27.15 -8.17 23.91
C LYS A 312 25.70 -8.64 24.01
N LEU A 313 25.05 -8.80 22.86
CA LEU A 313 23.67 -9.27 22.77
C LEU A 313 23.55 -10.74 23.23
N ALA A 314 24.50 -11.62 22.83
CA ALA A 314 24.58 -12.98 23.37
C ALA A 314 24.82 -13.00 24.90
N SER A 315 25.69 -12.13 25.43
CA SER A 315 25.91 -12.01 26.88
C SER A 315 24.67 -11.46 27.63
N ALA A 316 23.92 -10.54 27.02
CA ALA A 316 22.67 -10.04 27.57
C ALA A 316 21.57 -11.12 27.55
N ARG A 317 21.52 -11.97 26.52
CA ARG A 317 20.68 -13.18 26.47
C ARG A 317 21.03 -14.16 27.59
N GLU A 318 22.30 -14.53 27.72
CA GLU A 318 22.76 -15.42 28.81
C GLU A 318 22.39 -14.84 30.19
N ALA A 319 22.53 -13.52 30.38
CA ALA A 319 22.10 -12.84 31.60
C ALA A 319 20.57 -12.85 31.80
N LEU A 320 19.75 -12.66 30.75
CA LEU A 320 18.29 -12.76 30.78
C LEU A 320 17.86 -14.17 31.22
N HIS A 321 18.35 -15.21 30.57
CA HIS A 321 17.98 -16.60 30.88
C HIS A 321 18.39 -16.95 32.32
N ALA A 322 19.62 -16.62 32.73
CA ALA A 322 20.08 -16.85 34.10
C ALA A 322 19.28 -16.06 35.16
N HIS A 323 18.76 -14.87 34.81
CA HIS A 323 17.90 -14.08 35.69
C HIS A 323 16.54 -14.77 35.93
N LEU A 324 15.95 -15.32 34.86
CA LEU A 324 14.66 -16.00 34.90
C LEU A 324 14.75 -17.39 35.53
N GLU A 325 15.83 -18.14 35.27
CA GLU A 325 16.13 -19.40 35.97
C GLU A 325 16.32 -19.20 37.49
N ALA A 326 16.89 -18.07 37.90
CA ALA A 326 17.01 -17.70 39.32
C ALA A 326 15.68 -17.30 39.98
N GLY A 327 14.56 -17.30 39.25
CA GLY A 327 13.22 -16.98 39.77
C GLY A 327 13.03 -15.52 40.19
N LYS A 328 13.88 -14.61 39.68
CA LYS A 328 13.80 -13.17 39.96
C LYS A 328 12.63 -12.53 39.20
N PRO A 329 12.06 -11.41 39.69
CA PRO A 329 10.88 -10.79 39.08
C PRO A 329 11.18 -10.30 37.65
N VAL A 330 10.16 -10.36 36.80
CA VAL A 330 10.29 -10.03 35.36
C VAL A 330 10.64 -8.55 35.13
N GLY A 331 10.30 -7.65 36.05
CA GLY A 331 10.64 -6.23 35.96
C GLY A 331 12.13 -5.90 36.10
N ASP A 332 12.91 -6.74 36.79
CA ASP A 332 14.36 -6.51 37.02
C ASP A 332 15.25 -7.16 35.94
N VAL A 333 14.64 -7.60 34.84
CA VAL A 333 15.31 -8.32 33.74
C VAL A 333 16.44 -7.48 33.13
N PRO A 334 17.65 -8.06 32.88
CA PRO A 334 18.79 -7.36 32.30
C PRO A 334 18.68 -7.14 30.78
N ALA A 335 17.53 -6.64 30.32
CA ALA A 335 17.27 -6.20 28.96
C ALA A 335 17.30 -4.66 28.87
N GLY A 336 17.26 -4.11 27.65
CA GLY A 336 17.19 -2.66 27.43
C GLY A 336 15.79 -2.08 27.67
N SER A 337 14.75 -2.86 27.36
CA SER A 337 13.39 -2.71 27.88
C SER A 337 12.78 -4.12 28.02
N SER A 338 11.77 -4.30 28.87
CA SER A 338 11.00 -5.55 28.88
C SER A 338 9.53 -5.29 29.14
N GLN A 339 8.66 -6.08 28.52
CA GLN A 339 7.22 -6.03 28.69
C GLN A 339 6.71 -7.45 28.91
N PHE A 340 6.09 -7.70 30.07
CA PHE A 340 5.31 -8.92 30.28
C PHE A 340 3.87 -8.67 29.87
N ILE A 341 3.32 -9.56 29.05
CA ILE A 341 1.94 -9.55 28.59
C ILE A 341 1.24 -10.72 29.25
N GLU A 342 0.43 -10.44 30.26
CA GLU A 342 -0.38 -11.44 30.95
C GLU A 342 -1.32 -12.16 29.97
N LYS A 343 -1.66 -13.41 30.28
CA LYS A 343 -2.52 -14.25 29.44
C LYS A 343 -3.80 -13.54 28.98
N ASP A 344 -4.53 -12.87 29.87
CA ASP A 344 -5.77 -12.17 29.54
C ASP A 344 -5.57 -11.01 28.54
N ALA A 345 -4.37 -10.43 28.49
CA ALA A 345 -3.99 -9.38 27.55
C ALA A 345 -3.51 -9.91 26.18
N LEU A 346 -3.26 -11.22 26.03
CA LEU A 346 -2.92 -11.83 24.74
C LEU A 346 -4.08 -11.73 23.73
N SER A 347 -5.32 -11.79 24.22
CA SER A 347 -6.53 -11.50 23.44
C SER A 347 -6.54 -10.13 22.72
N GLN A 348 -5.71 -9.18 23.19
CA GLN A 348 -5.59 -7.83 22.61
C GLN A 348 -4.54 -7.75 21.48
N LEU A 349 -3.79 -8.83 21.21
CA LEU A 349 -2.86 -8.90 20.09
C LEU A 349 -3.63 -8.83 18.77
N GLN A 350 -3.25 -7.87 17.92
CA GLN A 350 -3.95 -7.62 16.66
C GLN A 350 -2.97 -7.71 15.47
N VAL A 351 -3.30 -8.52 14.47
CA VAL A 351 -2.62 -8.46 13.16
C VAL A 351 -2.97 -7.12 12.49
N VAL A 352 -1.94 -6.32 12.19
CA VAL A 352 -2.07 -5.01 11.53
C VAL A 352 -1.51 -5.00 10.10
N GLN A 353 -0.69 -6.00 9.76
CA GLN A 353 -0.21 -6.28 8.41
C GLN A 353 -0.11 -7.81 8.24
N PRO A 354 -0.69 -8.43 7.19
CA PRO A 354 -1.61 -7.84 6.22
C PRO A 354 -2.86 -7.27 6.91
N ALA A 355 -3.51 -6.31 6.28
CA ALA A 355 -4.85 -5.86 6.69
C ALA A 355 -5.91 -6.53 5.82
N TYR A 356 -6.97 -7.06 6.45
CA TYR A 356 -8.09 -7.69 5.73
C TYR A 356 -8.73 -6.73 4.70
N ALA A 357 -9.03 -5.51 5.13
CA ALA A 357 -9.45 -4.43 4.25
C ALA A 357 -8.62 -3.15 4.41
N VAL A 358 -8.44 -2.42 3.30
CA VAL A 358 -7.69 -1.15 3.23
C VAL A 358 -8.21 -0.10 4.23
N HIS A 359 -9.50 -0.15 4.59
CA HIS A 359 -10.14 0.78 5.52
C HIS A 359 -10.01 0.39 7.00
N GLU A 360 -9.67 -0.87 7.29
CA GLU A 360 -9.38 -1.38 8.64
C GLU A 360 -7.88 -1.27 8.96
N SER A 361 -7.04 -1.23 7.93
CA SER A 361 -5.60 -1.05 8.05
C SER A 361 -5.24 0.25 8.77
N MET A 362 -4.51 0.14 9.89
CA MET A 362 -3.87 1.28 10.56
C MET A 362 -2.91 2.07 9.62
N PHE A 363 -2.44 1.44 8.55
CA PHE A 363 -1.49 2.00 7.58
C PHE A 363 -2.13 2.25 6.19
N ALA A 364 -3.46 2.25 6.10
CA ALA A 364 -4.22 2.44 4.86
C ALA A 364 -3.84 1.46 3.72
N GLY A 365 -3.54 0.20 4.08
CA GLY A 365 -3.20 -0.87 3.14
C GLY A 365 -1.78 -0.76 2.57
N ILE A 366 -0.87 -0.04 3.24
CA ILE A 366 0.53 0.11 2.84
C ILE A 366 1.41 -0.80 3.70
N ASP A 367 2.24 -1.62 3.05
CA ASP A 367 3.20 -2.51 3.72
C ASP A 367 4.39 -1.74 4.29
N VAL A 368 4.17 -1.09 5.45
CA VAL A 368 5.21 -0.27 6.12
C VAL A 368 6.33 -1.12 6.72
N PHE A 369 6.04 -2.37 7.12
CA PHE A 369 7.03 -3.29 7.70
C PHE A 369 7.82 -4.12 6.67
N GLY A 370 7.46 -4.00 5.39
CA GLY A 370 8.00 -4.78 4.28
C GLY A 370 6.94 -5.68 3.63
N VAL A 371 7.06 -5.91 2.32
CA VAL A 371 6.18 -6.82 1.56
C VAL A 371 6.34 -8.25 2.10
N GLY A 372 5.24 -9.00 2.17
CA GLY A 372 5.26 -10.40 2.63
C GLY A 372 5.65 -10.57 4.10
N ARG A 373 5.62 -9.50 4.91
CA ARG A 373 5.86 -9.58 6.36
C ARG A 373 4.58 -9.42 7.15
N ILE A 374 4.52 -10.12 8.27
CA ILE A 374 3.37 -10.14 9.17
C ILE A 374 3.69 -9.26 10.37
N ALA A 375 2.83 -8.33 10.72
CA ALA A 375 3.03 -7.42 11.84
C ALA A 375 1.87 -7.49 12.83
N ILE A 376 2.21 -7.69 14.10
CA ILE A 376 1.29 -7.84 15.22
C ILE A 376 1.50 -6.66 16.16
N ARG A 377 0.42 -5.96 16.49
CA ARG A 377 0.41 -4.91 17.51
C ARG A 377 0.41 -5.54 18.89
N LEU A 378 1.32 -5.09 19.76
CA LEU A 378 1.31 -5.45 21.17
C LEU A 378 0.27 -4.61 21.94
N PRO A 379 -0.32 -5.14 23.03
CA PRO A 379 -1.11 -4.32 23.95
C PRO A 379 -0.27 -3.16 24.50
N ALA A 380 -0.94 -2.07 24.87
CA ALA A 380 -0.29 -0.94 25.51
C ALA A 380 0.27 -1.40 26.87
N GLY A 381 1.60 -1.35 27.02
CA GLY A 381 2.25 -1.55 28.31
C GLY A 381 2.27 -0.27 29.15
N ASP A 382 2.71 -0.39 30.40
CA ASP A 382 2.79 0.73 31.34
C ASP A 382 3.85 1.78 30.95
N GLU A 383 4.83 1.42 30.10
CA GLU A 383 5.74 2.38 29.49
C GLU A 383 4.99 3.23 28.44
N ALA A 384 4.86 4.54 28.71
CA ALA A 384 4.20 5.54 27.85
C ALA A 384 4.94 5.86 26.52
N GLY A 385 5.53 4.84 25.88
CA GLY A 385 6.46 4.92 24.76
C GLY A 385 5.91 4.48 23.40
N GLY A 386 4.79 5.07 22.96
CA GLY A 386 4.27 4.88 21.59
C GLY A 386 3.65 3.50 21.30
N LEU A 387 3.42 3.21 20.02
CA LEU A 387 2.81 1.95 19.58
C LEU A 387 3.91 0.91 19.30
N ARG A 388 3.87 -0.23 20.00
CA ARG A 388 4.81 -1.34 19.80
C ARG A 388 4.22 -2.39 18.86
N PHE A 389 5.02 -2.84 17.90
CA PHE A 389 4.66 -3.89 16.94
C PHE A 389 5.79 -4.91 16.82
N LEU A 390 5.46 -6.20 16.84
CA LEU A 390 6.38 -7.27 16.41
C LEU A 390 6.18 -7.51 14.92
N SER A 391 7.27 -7.76 14.18
CA SER A 391 7.16 -8.18 12.79
C SER A 391 7.98 -9.44 12.47
N PHE A 392 7.33 -10.35 11.75
CA PHE A 392 7.74 -11.73 11.54
C PHE A 392 7.92 -12.03 10.05
N ALA A 393 8.78 -12.98 9.71
CA ALA A 393 8.67 -13.75 8.47
C ALA A 393 7.54 -14.82 8.62
N LEU A 394 7.32 -15.65 7.60
CA LEU A 394 6.22 -16.64 7.64
C LEU A 394 6.52 -17.78 8.62
N SER A 395 7.74 -18.29 8.58
CA SER A 395 8.29 -19.30 9.48
C SER A 395 8.22 -18.84 10.94
N ASP A 396 8.81 -17.69 11.26
CA ASP A 396 8.74 -17.08 12.60
C ASP A 396 7.27 -16.94 13.06
N TYR A 397 6.36 -16.48 12.19
CA TYR A 397 4.96 -16.30 12.55
C TYR A 397 4.25 -17.63 12.86
N ARG A 398 4.54 -18.71 12.13
CA ARG A 398 3.98 -20.04 12.41
C ARG A 398 4.43 -20.57 13.77
N GLU A 399 5.72 -20.41 14.09
CA GLU A 399 6.26 -20.73 15.42
C GLU A 399 5.57 -19.89 16.51
N PHE A 400 5.46 -18.57 16.31
CA PHE A 400 4.78 -17.66 17.24
C PHE A 400 3.30 -18.05 17.46
N ALA A 401 2.59 -18.38 16.39
CA ALA A 401 1.19 -18.81 16.47
C ALA A 401 1.02 -20.14 17.21
N GLN A 402 1.95 -21.09 17.02
CA GLN A 402 1.97 -22.33 17.80
C GLN A 402 2.23 -22.05 19.29
N VAL A 403 3.21 -21.22 19.59
CA VAL A 403 3.56 -20.83 20.97
C VAL A 403 2.37 -20.15 21.69
N LEU A 404 1.64 -19.26 21.02
CA LEU A 404 0.43 -18.66 21.59
C LEU A 404 -0.72 -19.67 21.78
N ALA A 405 -0.87 -20.63 20.86
CA ALA A 405 -1.85 -21.70 21.01
C ALA A 405 -1.57 -22.59 22.23
N GLU A 406 -0.29 -22.83 22.57
CA GLU A 406 0.13 -23.57 23.76
C GLU A 406 -0.13 -22.80 25.07
N ILE A 407 -0.03 -21.47 25.09
CA ILE A 407 -0.44 -20.65 26.25
C ILE A 407 -1.97 -20.73 26.45
N GLY A 408 -2.73 -21.02 25.39
CA GLY A 408 -4.17 -21.24 25.43
C GLY A 408 -5.01 -19.97 25.32
N ASP A 409 -4.45 -18.92 24.69
CA ASP A 409 -5.21 -17.82 24.09
C ASP A 409 -4.42 -17.24 22.89
N ALA A 410 -4.80 -17.68 21.69
CA ALA A 410 -4.23 -17.17 20.44
C ALA A 410 -5.05 -16.01 19.82
N GLY A 411 -6.14 -15.58 20.48
CA GLY A 411 -7.04 -14.55 19.98
C GLY A 411 -7.54 -14.75 18.53
N ASP A 412 -7.87 -13.64 17.87
CA ASP A 412 -8.27 -13.61 16.45
C ASP A 412 -7.08 -13.77 15.48
N LEU A 413 -5.84 -13.99 15.95
CA LEU A 413 -4.64 -14.03 15.10
C LEU A 413 -4.75 -15.08 13.97
N THR A 414 -5.49 -16.16 14.19
CA THR A 414 -5.75 -17.21 13.20
C THR A 414 -6.97 -16.96 12.31
N GLN A 415 -7.90 -16.07 12.70
CA GLN A 415 -9.17 -15.87 11.98
C GLN A 415 -9.02 -15.15 10.63
N TYR A 416 -7.94 -14.40 10.43
CA TYR A 416 -7.85 -13.48 9.31
C TYR A 416 -7.65 -14.13 7.93
N GLY A 417 -7.41 -15.44 7.85
CA GLY A 417 -7.46 -16.25 6.60
C GLY A 417 -6.48 -15.87 5.48
N MET A 418 -5.75 -14.77 5.63
CA MET A 418 -4.85 -14.17 4.64
C MET A 418 -3.38 -14.52 4.90
N ILE A 419 -3.08 -15.19 6.01
CA ILE A 419 -1.75 -15.65 6.41
C ILE A 419 -1.78 -17.19 6.44
N PRO A 420 -0.94 -17.88 5.63
CA PRO A 420 -0.97 -19.34 5.54
C PRO A 420 -0.23 -19.98 6.73
N LEU A 421 -0.97 -20.46 7.73
CA LEU A 421 -0.42 -21.24 8.86
C LEU A 421 0.18 -22.59 8.42
N GLU A 422 -0.32 -23.15 7.33
CA GLU A 422 0.17 -24.37 6.68
C GLU A 422 0.48 -24.09 5.21
N ASP A 423 1.22 -24.97 4.54
CA ASP A 423 1.60 -24.79 3.13
C ASP A 423 0.43 -25.11 2.20
N VAL A 424 -0.20 -24.05 1.68
CA VAL A 424 -1.29 -24.16 0.70
C VAL A 424 -0.69 -24.32 -0.70
N VAL A 425 -0.87 -25.50 -1.29
CA VAL A 425 -0.43 -25.84 -2.65
C VAL A 425 -1.62 -26.11 -3.58
N THR A 426 -1.57 -25.54 -4.78
CA THR A 426 -2.46 -25.92 -5.90
C THR A 426 -1.71 -26.89 -6.82
N GLU A 427 -2.24 -28.11 -6.99
CA GLU A 427 -1.79 -29.03 -8.04
C GLU A 427 -2.17 -28.51 -9.44
N LEU A 428 -1.19 -28.42 -10.35
CA LEU A 428 -1.37 -27.98 -11.73
C LEU A 428 -0.70 -28.95 -12.71
N GLU A 429 -1.37 -29.30 -13.80
CA GLU A 429 -0.83 -30.21 -14.80
C GLU A 429 -0.15 -29.45 -15.96
N CYS A 430 1.08 -29.82 -16.30
CA CYS A 430 1.79 -29.27 -17.45
C CYS A 430 1.24 -29.82 -18.78
N HIS A 431 0.73 -28.94 -19.66
CA HIS A 431 0.11 -29.32 -20.93
C HIS A 431 0.99 -30.15 -21.88
N TYR A 432 2.32 -30.01 -21.81
CA TYR A 432 3.25 -30.65 -22.74
C TYR A 432 3.87 -31.95 -22.20
N SER A 433 3.85 -32.15 -20.89
CA SER A 433 4.56 -33.26 -20.25
C SER A 433 3.70 -34.04 -19.27
N GLU A 434 2.43 -33.67 -19.12
CA GLU A 434 1.43 -34.29 -18.21
C GLU A 434 1.92 -34.39 -16.75
N ARG A 435 2.99 -33.66 -16.42
CA ARG A 435 3.64 -33.65 -15.11
C ARG A 435 2.85 -32.71 -14.20
N LYS A 436 2.42 -33.24 -13.05
CA LYS A 436 1.89 -32.46 -11.93
C LYS A 436 2.97 -31.53 -11.37
N LEU A 437 2.59 -30.30 -11.08
CA LEU A 437 3.38 -29.24 -10.47
C LEU A 437 2.63 -28.75 -9.23
N SER A 438 3.24 -28.83 -8.05
CA SER A 438 2.67 -28.34 -6.80
C SER A 438 3.05 -26.86 -6.63
N SER A 439 2.19 -25.95 -7.10
CA SER A 439 2.46 -24.52 -6.99
C SER A 439 2.01 -24.00 -5.63
N LEU A 440 2.89 -23.32 -4.90
CA LEU A 440 2.54 -22.58 -3.69
C LEU A 440 1.54 -21.46 -4.01
N GLU A 441 0.58 -21.27 -3.11
CA GLU A 441 -0.20 -20.04 -3.01
C GLU A 441 0.51 -19.00 -2.13
N HIS A 442 0.03 -17.75 -2.12
CA HIS A 442 0.58 -16.66 -1.32
C HIS A 442 2.11 -16.47 -1.38
N PHE A 443 2.69 -16.65 -2.59
CA PHE A 443 4.13 -16.59 -2.89
C PHE A 443 4.90 -15.44 -2.21
N ASP A 444 4.28 -14.26 -2.06
CA ASP A 444 4.92 -13.07 -1.50
C ASP A 444 5.44 -13.28 -0.06
N TYR A 445 4.80 -14.12 0.77
CA TYR A 445 5.30 -14.45 2.11
C TYR A 445 6.55 -15.34 2.04
N TYR A 446 6.51 -16.40 1.22
CA TYR A 446 7.65 -17.31 1.06
C TYR A 446 8.85 -16.60 0.43
N GLN A 447 8.62 -15.64 -0.50
CA GLN A 447 9.69 -14.85 -1.08
C GLN A 447 10.32 -13.86 -0.08
N ALA A 448 9.55 -13.36 0.88
CA ALA A 448 10.03 -12.46 1.92
C ALA A 448 10.79 -13.17 3.06
N ASP A 449 10.71 -14.50 3.12
CA ASP A 449 11.23 -15.32 4.20
C ASP A 449 12.49 -16.10 3.76
N PRO A 450 13.66 -15.85 4.37
CA PRO A 450 14.91 -16.54 4.01
C PRO A 450 14.97 -18.01 4.46
N ALA A 451 14.00 -18.51 5.25
CA ALA A 451 13.95 -19.91 5.67
C ALA A 451 13.49 -20.86 4.55
N PHE A 452 12.82 -20.36 3.51
CA PHE A 452 12.31 -21.17 2.41
C PHE A 452 13.13 -20.99 1.13
N GLU A 453 13.61 -22.10 0.57
CA GLU A 453 14.21 -22.11 -0.78
C GLU A 453 13.12 -22.40 -1.83
N LEU A 454 13.08 -21.58 -2.90
CA LEU A 454 11.98 -21.58 -3.88
C LEU A 454 12.45 -21.91 -5.30
N GLU A 455 11.86 -22.94 -5.91
CA GLU A 455 12.12 -23.31 -7.31
C GLU A 455 11.03 -22.78 -8.25
N LEU A 456 11.43 -22.29 -9.44
CA LEU A 456 10.51 -21.94 -10.53
C LEU A 456 10.05 -23.22 -11.27
N LEU A 457 8.95 -23.82 -10.82
CA LEU A 457 8.36 -25.02 -11.42
C LEU A 457 7.85 -24.80 -12.85
N GLY A 458 7.29 -23.62 -13.14
CA GLY A 458 6.68 -23.35 -14.43
C GLY A 458 6.01 -21.99 -14.54
N ARG A 459 5.12 -21.84 -15.52
CA ARG A 459 4.35 -20.62 -15.77
C ARG A 459 2.93 -20.92 -16.24
N LYS A 460 2.01 -20.01 -15.91
CA LYS A 460 0.59 -20.08 -16.28
C LYS A 460 0.26 -18.96 -17.27
N CYS A 461 -0.43 -19.28 -18.36
CA CYS A 461 -0.85 -18.27 -19.31
C CYS A 461 -1.98 -17.42 -18.73
N GLN A 462 -1.81 -16.10 -18.72
CA GLN A 462 -2.79 -15.16 -18.19
C GLN A 462 -4.11 -15.13 -18.98
N ALA A 463 -4.09 -15.47 -20.28
CA ALA A 463 -5.26 -15.39 -21.15
C ALA A 463 -6.15 -16.65 -21.17
N CYS A 464 -5.55 -17.85 -21.09
CA CYS A 464 -6.31 -19.12 -21.19
C CYS A 464 -5.99 -20.15 -20.09
N GLY A 465 -5.18 -19.78 -19.09
CA GLY A 465 -4.88 -20.62 -17.94
C GLY A 465 -3.97 -21.82 -18.19
N ILE A 466 -3.49 -22.06 -19.43
CA ILE A 466 -2.59 -23.18 -19.73
C ILE A 466 -1.31 -23.11 -18.89
N VAL A 467 -0.91 -24.25 -18.34
CA VAL A 467 0.31 -24.38 -17.52
C VAL A 467 1.40 -25.08 -18.32
N VAL A 468 2.61 -24.54 -18.23
CA VAL A 468 3.82 -25.05 -18.90
C VAL A 468 4.94 -25.11 -17.87
N SER A 469 5.48 -26.31 -17.63
CA SER A 469 6.65 -26.50 -16.76
C SER A 469 7.89 -25.81 -17.33
N GLU A 470 8.83 -25.45 -16.47
CA GLU A 470 10.06 -24.78 -16.86
C GLU A 470 10.90 -25.64 -17.84
N ASP A 471 10.84 -26.97 -17.72
CA ASP A 471 11.46 -27.91 -18.67
C ASP A 471 10.78 -27.93 -20.04
N SER A 472 9.44 -27.97 -20.08
CA SER A 472 8.69 -27.88 -21.33
C SER A 472 8.90 -26.53 -22.00
N ARG A 473 8.99 -25.45 -21.22
CA ARG A 473 9.34 -24.12 -21.73
C ARG A 473 10.73 -24.09 -22.38
N LYS A 474 11.74 -24.76 -21.78
CA LYS A 474 13.10 -24.88 -22.35
C LYS A 474 13.08 -25.68 -23.66
N LYS A 475 12.34 -26.79 -23.72
CA LYS A 475 12.19 -27.65 -24.91
C LYS A 475 11.50 -26.91 -26.08
N GLU A 476 10.32 -26.35 -25.83
CA GLU A 476 9.49 -25.63 -26.80
C GLU A 476 9.98 -24.18 -27.08
N ARG A 477 11.04 -23.74 -26.40
CA ARG A 477 11.67 -22.41 -26.53
C ARG A 477 10.70 -21.23 -26.29
N ILE A 478 9.62 -21.44 -25.56
CA ILE A 478 8.62 -20.41 -25.25
C ILE A 478 9.30 -19.29 -24.43
N GLY A 479 9.34 -18.07 -24.96
CA GLY A 479 10.08 -16.97 -24.32
C GLY A 479 11.61 -17.03 -24.42
N GLY A 480 12.15 -17.91 -25.27
CA GLY A 480 13.58 -18.09 -25.52
C GLY A 480 14.30 -18.97 -24.50
N LYS A 481 15.60 -19.23 -24.74
CA LYS A 481 16.41 -20.17 -23.93
C LYS A 481 16.40 -19.85 -22.43
N THR A 482 16.36 -18.57 -22.06
CA THR A 482 16.42 -18.06 -20.69
C THR A 482 15.07 -17.62 -20.12
N GLY A 483 13.97 -17.78 -20.86
CA GLY A 483 12.62 -17.38 -20.43
C GLY A 483 12.34 -15.88 -20.35
N LYS A 484 13.34 -15.00 -20.48
CA LYS A 484 13.17 -13.53 -20.37
C LYS A 484 12.13 -12.95 -21.35
N GLY A 485 11.88 -13.61 -22.47
CA GLY A 485 10.90 -13.20 -23.48
C GLY A 485 9.46 -13.70 -23.25
N ILE A 486 9.20 -14.50 -22.21
CA ILE A 486 7.94 -15.24 -22.07
C ILE A 486 6.70 -14.33 -22.03
N VAL A 487 6.79 -13.19 -21.35
CA VAL A 487 5.69 -12.21 -21.22
C VAL A 487 5.15 -11.78 -22.59
N LYS A 488 6.03 -11.68 -23.60
CA LYS A 488 5.70 -11.29 -24.98
C LYS A 488 5.54 -12.48 -25.93
N SER A 489 5.84 -13.70 -25.50
CA SER A 489 5.71 -14.89 -26.34
C SER A 489 4.24 -15.25 -26.56
N LYS A 490 3.92 -15.80 -27.74
CA LYS A 490 2.56 -16.28 -28.05
C LYS A 490 2.28 -17.57 -27.29
N CYS A 491 1.12 -17.64 -26.65
CA CYS A 491 0.61 -18.84 -26.03
C CYS A 491 0.26 -19.89 -27.11
N PRO A 492 0.68 -21.16 -26.95
CA PRO A 492 0.42 -22.20 -27.94
C PRO A 492 -1.07 -22.52 -28.11
N LYS A 493 -1.88 -22.38 -27.04
CA LYS A 493 -3.31 -22.74 -27.04
C LYS A 493 -4.23 -21.63 -27.54
N CYS A 494 -3.91 -20.35 -27.29
CA CYS A 494 -4.80 -19.22 -27.63
C CYS A 494 -4.16 -18.10 -28.46
N GLY A 495 -2.87 -18.18 -28.81
CA GLY A 495 -2.17 -17.19 -29.63
C GLY A 495 -1.88 -15.83 -28.96
N ALA A 496 -2.56 -15.50 -27.87
CA ALA A 496 -2.34 -14.29 -27.07
C ALA A 496 -0.97 -14.27 -26.38
N ALA A 497 -0.55 -13.12 -25.85
CA ALA A 497 0.66 -13.01 -25.05
C ALA A 497 0.57 -13.90 -23.79
N PHE A 498 1.65 -14.61 -23.45
CA PHE A 498 1.63 -15.59 -22.35
C PHE A 498 1.39 -14.92 -20.97
N GLY A 499 1.94 -13.73 -20.75
CA GLY A 499 1.84 -13.00 -19.48
C GLY A 499 2.98 -13.34 -18.50
N SER A 500 2.87 -12.83 -17.27
CA SER A 500 3.94 -12.84 -16.25
C SER A 500 3.71 -13.78 -15.07
N ILE A 501 2.68 -14.62 -15.09
CA ILE A 501 2.36 -15.52 -13.97
C ILE A 501 3.37 -16.69 -13.94
N SER A 502 4.33 -16.60 -13.03
CA SER A 502 5.22 -17.69 -12.63
C SER A 502 4.54 -18.60 -11.61
N LEU A 503 4.93 -19.87 -11.59
CA LEU A 503 4.53 -20.86 -10.60
C LEU A 503 5.79 -21.31 -9.85
N TYR A 504 5.75 -21.21 -8.53
CA TYR A 504 6.86 -21.54 -7.64
C TYR A 504 6.45 -22.67 -6.69
N GLY A 505 7.40 -23.53 -6.35
CA GLY A 505 7.26 -24.53 -5.29
C GLY A 505 8.36 -24.34 -4.25
N LEU A 506 8.21 -24.98 -3.09
CA LEU A 506 9.35 -25.24 -2.21
C LEU A 506 10.33 -26.13 -2.96
N VAL A 507 11.63 -25.97 -2.70
CA VAL A 507 12.60 -27.01 -3.04
C VAL A 507 12.34 -28.19 -2.11
N ASP A 508 11.68 -29.22 -2.62
CA ASP A 508 11.62 -30.51 -1.94
C ASP A 508 13.05 -31.02 -1.74
N GLU A 509 13.51 -31.17 -0.48
CA GLU A 509 14.55 -32.16 -0.21
C GLU A 509 14.03 -33.48 -0.79
N PRO A 510 14.80 -34.15 -1.66
CA PRO A 510 14.24 -35.01 -2.70
C PRO A 510 13.36 -36.10 -2.09
N ALA A 511 12.04 -35.87 -2.20
CA ALA A 511 11.03 -36.75 -1.65
C ALA A 511 11.31 -38.17 -2.14
N SER A 512 11.40 -39.10 -1.18
CA SER A 512 11.71 -40.50 -1.42
C SER A 512 10.91 -41.00 -2.60
N ALA A 513 11.60 -41.50 -3.63
CA ALA A 513 10.95 -42.02 -4.82
C ALA A 513 9.93 -43.08 -4.40
N GLU A 514 8.64 -42.74 -4.49
CA GLU A 514 7.55 -43.68 -4.27
C GLU A 514 7.78 -44.87 -5.20
N LYS A 515 8.21 -45.99 -4.62
CA LYS A 515 8.31 -47.23 -5.37
C LYS A 515 6.92 -47.53 -5.91
N PRO A 516 6.73 -47.69 -7.23
CA PRO A 516 5.44 -48.08 -7.76
C PRO A 516 5.05 -49.41 -7.11
N ALA A 517 3.83 -49.48 -6.59
CA ALA A 517 3.32 -50.67 -5.93
C ALA A 517 3.40 -51.86 -6.90
N GLU A 518 4.26 -52.82 -6.56
CA GLU A 518 4.50 -53.99 -7.39
C GLU A 518 3.25 -54.89 -7.35
N ALA A 519 2.57 -54.97 -8.49
CA ALA A 519 1.31 -55.71 -8.61
C ALA A 519 1.59 -57.22 -8.63
N ASP A 520 1.69 -57.81 -7.44
CA ASP A 520 1.97 -59.24 -7.30
C ASP A 520 0.75 -60.08 -7.68
N SER A 521 0.73 -60.49 -8.94
CA SER A 521 -0.27 -61.33 -9.57
C SER A 521 0.13 -62.80 -9.46
N ALA A 522 -0.14 -63.42 -8.31
CA ALA A 522 0.13 -64.85 -8.09
C ALA A 522 -1.16 -65.70 -8.16
N VAL A 523 -1.41 -66.25 -9.35
CA VAL A 523 -2.46 -67.25 -9.62
C VAL A 523 -1.94 -68.67 -9.32
N ALA A 524 -2.79 -69.48 -8.68
CA ALA A 524 -2.60 -70.92 -8.39
C ALA A 524 -1.50 -71.25 -7.34
N LYS A 525 -1.68 -72.26 -6.49
CA LYS A 525 -2.40 -73.53 -6.73
C LYS A 525 -2.90 -74.19 -5.45
#